data_AF-A0A8T5UXB9-F1
#
_entry.id   AF-A0A8T5UXB9-F1
#
_cell.length_a   1.000
_cell.length_b   1.000
_cell.length_c   1.000
_cell.angle_alpha   90.00
_cell.angle_beta   90.00
_cell.angle_gamma   90.00
#
_symmetry.space_group_name_H-M   'P 1'
#
loop_
_entity.id
_entity.type
_entity.pdbx_description
1 polymer ?
#
loop_
_entity_poly.entity_id
_entity_poly.type
_entity_poly.pdbx_seq_one_letter_code
_entity_poly.pdbx_strand_id
1 'polypeptide(L)'
;MLIKEQNCWYFEDSINPTKGRLVREIMDLYTDQQFIQIHLKNFLKLNIKRRDLNTRLFFIASVPDKPHKHDYVIFNVNLGDLESYPKSIDYSENYLRHVKLEIEYLDPKPGFEKKDYTFGQNPTGYTSTSRVDGPNQHEYSITLPKGMKLDKNHSNPKLYYDVHGDVGELLLNIQYVEKNNGNQINHLLIDEDDYEKNYNIIRNPDVEFFLHYSVSNKLKYIIFFPIFAVFMLIFVLILFLPLLKQFLGGSLPLNLTLVDFFNILIPQTIVLFPYTYYYVDSRRRNFEIPYNKVTEYSILAALSILLVNIILLSSNYIKPFDIIQFIVNNIF
;
A
#
# COMPACT_ATOMS: atom_id res chain seq x y z
N MET A 1 19.20 35.29 -11.02
CA MET A 1 18.45 34.04 -10.81
C MET A 1 18.89 33.51 -9.46
N LEU A 2 18.06 33.64 -8.43
CA LEU A 2 18.39 33.24 -7.06
C LEU A 2 17.22 32.40 -6.54
N ILE A 3 17.27 31.10 -6.84
CA ILE A 3 16.47 30.12 -6.12
C ILE A 3 17.33 29.70 -4.93
N LYS A 4 16.96 30.10 -3.72
CA LYS A 4 17.62 29.61 -2.51
C LYS A 4 16.94 28.31 -2.14
N GLU A 5 17.45 27.22 -2.72
CA GLU A 5 16.85 25.90 -2.67
C GLU A 5 17.12 25.23 -1.32
N GLN A 6 16.21 25.41 -0.36
CA GLN A 6 15.87 24.31 0.55
C GLN A 6 14.80 23.48 -0.16
N ASN A 7 15.24 22.67 -1.11
CA ASN A 7 14.37 21.75 -1.85
C ASN A 7 14.05 20.54 -0.96
N CYS A 8 13.02 20.63 -0.11
CA CYS A 8 12.49 19.43 0.54
C CYS A 8 11.60 18.71 -0.47
N TRP A 9 12.00 17.50 -0.89
CA TRP A 9 11.23 16.62 -1.77
C TRP A 9 10.62 15.48 -0.96
N TYR A 10 9.34 15.55 -0.61
CA TYR A 10 8.70 14.48 0.15
C TYR A 10 8.18 13.40 -0.80
N PHE A 11 8.57 12.16 -0.57
CA PHE A 11 8.03 11.00 -1.27
C PHE A 11 6.90 10.39 -0.42
N GLU A 12 5.67 10.31 -0.93
CA GLU A 12 4.62 9.51 -0.31
C GLU A 12 4.35 8.25 -1.13
N ASP A 13 4.67 7.11 -0.53
CA ASP A 13 4.33 5.81 -1.10
C ASP A 13 2.91 5.40 -0.69
N SER A 14 2.01 5.26 -1.66
CA SER A 14 0.71 4.64 -1.45
C SER A 14 0.63 3.38 -2.29
N ILE A 15 1.18 2.29 -1.75
CA ILE A 15 1.15 1.01 -2.46
C ILE A 15 -0.28 0.51 -2.54
N ASN A 16 -0.83 0.59 -3.75
CA ASN A 16 -1.88 -0.29 -4.20
C ASN A 16 -1.25 -1.27 -5.20
N PRO A 17 -1.31 -2.58 -4.98
CA PRO A 17 -0.73 -3.57 -5.88
C PRO A 17 -1.57 -3.68 -7.16
N THR A 18 -1.47 -2.70 -8.07
CA THR A 18 -2.16 -2.72 -9.37
C THR A 18 -1.37 -1.94 -10.43
N LYS A 19 -0.73 -2.63 -11.40
CA LYS A 19 -0.23 -2.17 -12.73
C LYS A 19 0.42 -0.76 -12.87
N GLY A 20 0.65 -0.03 -11.79
CA GLY A 20 1.20 1.32 -11.72
C GLY A 20 1.16 1.83 -10.28
N ARG A 21 1.97 2.83 -9.95
CA ARG A 21 2.17 3.35 -8.59
C ARG A 21 1.83 4.82 -8.54
N LEU A 22 0.98 5.21 -7.58
CA LEU A 22 0.75 6.62 -7.29
C LEU A 22 1.94 7.14 -6.48
N VAL A 23 2.73 8.00 -7.10
CA VAL A 23 3.84 8.73 -6.49
C VAL A 23 3.37 10.13 -6.16
N ARG A 24 3.74 10.63 -4.98
CA ARG A 24 3.63 12.05 -4.65
C ARG A 24 5.01 12.56 -4.28
N GLU A 25 5.43 13.59 -4.99
CA GLU A 25 6.62 14.38 -4.73
C GLU A 25 6.17 15.77 -4.26
N ILE A 26 6.59 16.19 -3.07
CA ILE A 26 6.30 17.55 -2.61
C ILE A 26 7.54 18.38 -2.73
N MET A 27 7.50 19.47 -3.47
CA MET A 27 8.62 20.39 -3.65
C MET A 27 8.39 21.64 -2.78
N ASP A 28 9.29 21.88 -1.84
CA ASP A 28 9.34 23.08 -1.00
C ASP A 28 10.44 24.02 -1.51
N LEU A 29 10.15 25.29 -1.81
CA LEU A 29 11.14 26.22 -2.36
C LEU A 29 10.84 27.69 -2.05
N TYR A 30 11.86 28.55 -2.15
CA TYR A 30 11.72 30.01 -2.11
C TYR A 30 12.00 30.61 -3.48
N THR A 31 11.04 31.37 -4.03
CA THR A 31 11.14 31.94 -5.38
C THR A 31 10.49 33.30 -5.50
N ASP A 32 10.99 34.13 -6.41
CA ASP A 32 10.36 35.34 -6.95
C ASP A 32 9.76 35.12 -8.34
N GLN A 33 9.79 33.89 -8.86
CA GLN A 33 9.36 33.54 -10.21
C GLN A 33 7.94 32.99 -10.21
N GLN A 34 7.10 33.50 -11.13
CA GLN A 34 5.73 33.05 -11.30
C GLN A 34 5.64 31.64 -11.92
N PHE A 35 6.65 31.23 -12.69
CA PHE A 35 6.68 29.92 -13.35
C PHE A 35 7.82 29.07 -12.80
N ILE A 36 7.52 27.81 -12.48
CA ILE A 36 8.51 26.83 -12.03
C ILE A 36 8.58 25.69 -13.03
N GLN A 37 9.79 25.27 -13.37
CA GLN A 37 10.04 24.14 -14.25
C GLN A 37 10.11 22.85 -13.45
N ILE A 38 9.38 21.84 -13.90
CA ILE A 38 9.39 20.50 -13.32
C ILE A 38 9.70 19.50 -14.43
N HIS A 39 10.63 18.59 -14.14
CA HIS A 39 11.14 17.62 -15.08
C HIS A 39 10.68 16.24 -14.63
N LEU A 40 9.90 15.54 -15.44
CA LEU A 40 9.35 14.22 -15.09
C LEU A 40 9.62 13.21 -16.20
N LYS A 41 10.01 11.98 -15.82
CA LYS A 41 10.06 10.84 -16.74
C LYS A 41 8.90 9.88 -16.51
N ASN A 42 8.53 9.16 -17.57
CA ASN A 42 7.72 7.93 -17.49
C ASN A 42 6.51 8.01 -16.53
N PHE A 43 5.52 8.85 -16.83
CA PHE A 43 4.28 8.96 -16.06
C PHE A 43 3.05 8.76 -16.96
N LEU A 44 1.95 8.26 -16.39
CA LEU A 44 0.67 8.10 -17.10
C LEU A 44 -0.34 9.20 -16.78
N LYS A 45 -0.25 9.79 -15.59
CA LYS A 45 -1.15 10.84 -15.10
C LYS A 45 -0.34 11.79 -14.25
N LEU A 46 -0.62 13.09 -14.36
CA LEU A 46 0.04 14.14 -13.60
C LEU A 46 -0.99 15.10 -13.01
N ASN A 47 -0.82 15.43 -11.74
CA ASN A 47 -1.57 16.44 -11.04
C ASN A 47 -0.61 17.26 -10.19
N ILE A 48 -0.65 18.57 -10.31
CA ILE A 48 0.22 19.47 -9.55
C ILE A 48 -0.69 20.40 -8.75
N LYS A 49 -0.45 20.47 -7.45
CA LYS A 49 -1.24 21.27 -6.52
C LYS A 49 -0.35 22.16 -5.68
N ARG A 50 -0.91 23.27 -5.22
CA ARG A 50 -0.41 24.03 -4.08
C ARG A 50 -0.82 23.29 -2.80
N ARG A 51 0.15 22.86 -1.99
CA ARG A 51 -0.06 21.91 -0.87
C ARG A 51 -0.87 22.52 0.27
N ASP A 52 -0.58 23.75 0.65
CA ASP A 52 -1.24 24.47 1.76
C ASP A 52 -2.73 24.74 1.51
N LEU A 53 -3.11 24.99 0.25
CA LEU A 53 -4.50 25.25 -0.14
C LEU A 53 -5.17 24.08 -0.86
N ASN A 54 -4.48 22.97 -1.06
CA ASN A 54 -4.93 21.81 -1.87
C ASN A 54 -5.53 22.24 -3.23
N THR A 55 -4.97 23.29 -3.84
CA THR A 55 -5.52 23.91 -5.06
C THR A 55 -4.72 23.45 -6.27
N ARG A 56 -5.40 22.94 -7.29
CA ARG A 56 -4.74 22.49 -8.52
C ARG A 56 -4.15 23.66 -9.28
N LEU A 57 -2.89 23.53 -9.69
CA LEU A 57 -2.19 24.52 -10.49
C LEU A 57 -2.30 24.20 -11.98
N PHE A 58 -2.28 25.24 -12.79
CA PHE A 58 -2.18 25.12 -14.24
C PHE A 58 -0.72 24.90 -14.63
N PHE A 59 -0.49 23.98 -15.56
CA PHE A 59 0.84 23.70 -16.10
C PHE A 59 0.73 23.34 -17.58
N ILE A 60 1.79 23.62 -18.33
CA ILE A 60 1.88 23.35 -19.76
C ILE A 60 3.18 22.60 -20.01
N ALA A 61 3.11 21.53 -20.80
CA ALA A 61 4.31 20.84 -21.26
C ALA A 61 5.09 21.78 -22.19
N SER A 62 6.36 22.01 -21.87
CA SER A 62 7.28 22.71 -22.76
C SER A 62 8.01 21.71 -23.64
N VAL A 63 8.18 22.08 -24.91
CA VAL A 63 9.10 21.39 -25.81
C VAL A 63 10.48 21.99 -25.55
N PRO A 64 11.49 21.20 -25.16
CA PRO A 64 12.82 21.75 -24.96
C PRO A 64 13.42 22.20 -26.29
N ASP A 65 14.09 23.35 -26.31
CA ASP A 65 14.74 23.92 -27.49
C ASP A 65 15.90 23.05 -28.03
N LYS A 66 16.36 22.08 -27.23
CA LYS A 66 17.38 21.09 -27.60
C LYS A 66 16.88 19.69 -27.24
N PRO A 67 17.20 18.66 -28.05
CA PRO A 67 16.96 17.29 -27.64
C PRO A 67 17.77 17.01 -26.38
N HIS A 68 17.10 16.88 -25.24
CA HIS A 68 17.76 16.40 -24.03
C HIS A 68 18.24 14.97 -24.29
N LYS A 69 19.39 14.60 -23.74
CA LYS A 69 19.93 13.22 -23.74
C LYS A 69 19.01 12.20 -23.04
N HIS A 70 17.92 12.68 -22.48
CA HIS A 70 17.11 11.98 -21.50
C HIS A 70 15.63 12.22 -21.81
N ASP A 71 14.84 11.14 -21.77
CA ASP A 71 13.39 11.12 -22.04
C ASP A 71 12.56 11.80 -20.93
N TYR A 72 12.83 13.08 -20.66
CA TYR A 72 12.05 13.92 -19.75
C TYR A 72 10.98 14.70 -20.52
N VAL A 73 9.82 14.88 -19.89
CA VAL A 73 8.87 15.92 -20.26
C VAL A 73 9.07 17.09 -19.28
N ILE A 74 9.28 18.29 -19.82
CA ILE A 74 9.40 19.51 -19.01
C ILE A 74 8.01 20.14 -18.89
N PHE A 75 7.65 20.55 -17.68
CA PHE A 75 6.42 21.25 -17.38
C PHE A 75 6.71 22.62 -16.81
N ASN A 76 6.14 23.66 -17.40
CA ASN A 76 6.10 24.99 -16.83
C ASN A 76 4.84 25.11 -15.97
N VAL A 77 4.99 25.13 -14.65
CA VAL A 77 3.92 25.27 -13.67
C VAL A 77 3.70 26.74 -13.36
N ASN A 78 2.48 27.23 -13.57
CA ASN A 78 2.10 28.59 -13.21
C ASN A 78 1.65 28.63 -11.74
N LEU A 79 2.40 29.37 -10.90
CA LEU A 79 2.09 29.55 -9.49
C LEU A 79 0.92 30.51 -9.25
N GLY A 80 0.46 31.24 -10.27
CA GLY A 80 -0.54 32.28 -10.15
C GLY A 80 0.03 33.56 -9.57
N ASP A 81 -0.73 34.24 -8.72
CA ASP A 81 -0.25 35.43 -8.02
C ASP A 81 0.68 35.04 -6.86
N LEU A 82 1.94 35.47 -6.95
CA LEU A 82 2.98 35.22 -5.96
C LEU A 82 2.67 35.89 -4.61
N GLU A 83 1.89 36.98 -4.58
CA GLU A 83 1.54 37.63 -3.32
C GLU A 83 0.65 36.76 -2.44
N SER A 84 -0.04 35.79 -3.03
CA SER A 84 -0.87 34.80 -2.32
C SER A 84 -0.04 33.77 -1.52
N TYR A 85 1.29 33.78 -1.67
CA TYR A 85 2.21 32.88 -0.95
C TYR A 85 2.87 33.61 0.23
N PRO A 86 3.18 32.89 1.32
CA PRO A 86 3.92 33.45 2.44
C PRO A 86 5.27 34.02 1.99
N LYS A 87 5.73 35.09 2.64
CA LYS A 87 7.08 35.62 2.42
C LYS A 87 8.13 34.70 3.04
N SER A 88 9.36 34.79 2.57
CA SER A 88 10.52 34.19 3.26
C SER A 88 10.56 34.61 4.73
N ILE A 89 10.98 33.68 5.59
CA ILE A 89 11.16 33.93 7.03
C ILE A 89 12.41 34.79 7.27
N ASP A 90 13.34 34.79 6.32
CA ASP A 90 14.55 35.61 6.37
C ASP A 90 14.23 37.06 5.94
N TYR A 91 14.37 38.00 6.88
CA TYR A 91 14.10 39.43 6.64
C TYR A 91 14.95 40.04 5.52
N SER A 92 16.14 39.47 5.23
CA SER A 92 16.99 39.90 4.12
C SER A 92 16.46 39.48 2.75
N GLU A 93 15.51 38.54 2.72
CA GLU A 93 14.95 37.90 1.52
C GLU A 93 13.43 38.06 1.44
N ASN A 94 12.88 39.12 2.03
CA ASN A 94 11.45 39.44 2.07
C ASN A 94 10.75 39.53 0.70
N TYR A 95 11.53 39.57 -0.40
CA TYR A 95 11.02 39.54 -1.78
C TYR A 95 10.71 38.11 -2.26
N LEU A 96 11.33 37.08 -1.68
CA LEU A 96 11.08 35.69 -2.01
C LEU A 96 9.79 35.20 -1.36
N ARG A 97 9.10 34.32 -2.08
CA ARG A 97 7.87 33.66 -1.64
C ARG A 97 8.11 32.20 -1.38
N HIS A 98 7.53 31.71 -0.29
CA HIS A 98 7.58 30.32 0.13
C HIS A 98 6.52 29.51 -0.60
N VAL A 99 6.95 28.58 -1.44
CA VAL A 99 6.07 27.78 -2.31
C VAL A 99 6.20 26.32 -1.96
N LYS A 100 5.07 25.67 -1.65
CA LYS A 100 4.98 24.22 -1.44
C LYS A 100 4.09 23.59 -2.50
N LEU A 101 4.68 22.85 -3.43
CA LEU A 101 3.96 22.13 -4.47
C LEU A 101 3.84 20.65 -4.11
N GLU A 102 2.72 20.03 -4.46
CA GLU A 102 2.52 18.57 -4.45
C GLU A 102 2.33 18.11 -5.89
N ILE A 103 3.24 17.28 -6.37
CA ILE A 103 3.31 16.69 -7.70
C ILE A 103 2.90 15.23 -7.55
N GLU A 104 1.68 14.90 -7.96
CA GLU A 104 1.11 13.56 -7.90
C GLU A 104 1.09 12.95 -9.30
N TYR A 105 1.74 11.81 -9.49
CA TYR A 105 1.76 11.11 -10.77
C TYR A 105 1.65 9.59 -10.64
N LEU A 106 1.24 8.95 -11.74
CA LEU A 106 1.17 7.49 -11.82
C LEU A 106 2.38 6.94 -12.60
N ASP A 107 3.30 6.29 -11.88
CA ASP A 107 4.43 5.55 -12.46
C ASP A 107 3.91 4.22 -13.06
N PRO A 108 4.06 3.98 -14.38
CA PRO A 108 3.60 2.76 -15.04
C PRO A 108 4.44 1.51 -14.75
N LYS A 109 5.68 1.65 -14.27
CA LYS A 109 6.62 0.53 -14.07
C LYS A 109 7.41 0.72 -12.76
N PRO A 110 6.74 0.69 -11.60
CA PRO A 110 7.45 0.77 -10.33
C PRO A 110 8.36 -0.45 -10.15
N GLY A 111 9.60 -0.22 -9.68
CA GLY A 111 10.46 -1.27 -9.18
C GLY A 111 9.82 -1.88 -7.93
N PHE A 112 9.18 -3.05 -8.09
CA PHE A 112 8.46 -3.72 -7.02
C PHE A 112 8.64 -5.22 -7.16
N GLU A 113 9.26 -5.83 -6.15
CA GLU A 113 9.46 -7.27 -6.09
C GLU A 113 8.89 -7.80 -4.77
N LYS A 114 8.09 -8.86 -4.88
CA LYS A 114 7.58 -9.54 -3.70
C LYS A 114 8.68 -10.42 -3.13
N LYS A 115 8.80 -10.44 -1.80
CA LYS A 115 9.71 -11.37 -1.15
C LYS A 115 9.21 -12.80 -1.30
N ASP A 116 10.10 -13.70 -1.63
CA ASP A 116 9.77 -15.11 -1.73
C ASP A 116 9.34 -15.70 -0.38
N TYR A 117 8.40 -16.63 -0.45
CA TYR A 117 7.93 -17.35 0.73
C TYR A 117 8.94 -18.43 1.12
N THR A 118 9.48 -18.32 2.34
CA THR A 118 10.26 -19.40 2.97
C THR A 118 9.51 -19.90 4.20
N PHE A 119 9.22 -21.21 4.24
CA PHE A 119 8.50 -21.83 5.36
C PHE A 119 9.25 -21.58 6.69
N GLY A 120 8.55 -21.04 7.70
CA GLY A 120 9.14 -20.67 9.00
C GLY A 120 9.72 -19.26 9.09
N GLN A 121 9.79 -18.51 7.99
CA GLN A 121 10.11 -17.07 7.97
C GLN A 121 8.89 -16.25 7.56
N ASN A 122 8.84 -15.00 8.01
CA ASN A 122 7.68 -14.12 7.83
C ASN A 122 7.62 -13.66 6.36
N PRO A 123 6.78 -14.26 5.50
CA PRO A 123 6.95 -14.27 4.05
C PRO A 123 6.07 -13.21 3.39
N THR A 124 5.99 -12.04 4.02
CA THR A 124 5.01 -11.04 3.62
C THR A 124 5.63 -9.66 3.73
N GLY A 125 5.62 -8.95 2.61
CA GLY A 125 6.45 -7.79 2.38
C GLY A 125 7.02 -7.78 0.96
N TYR A 126 7.72 -6.71 0.65
CA TYR A 126 8.24 -6.45 -0.68
C TYR A 126 9.53 -5.65 -0.58
N THR A 127 10.31 -5.67 -1.63
CA THR A 127 11.34 -4.67 -1.92
C THR A 127 10.76 -3.69 -2.93
N SER A 128 11.02 -2.40 -2.73
CA SER A 128 10.65 -1.37 -3.69
C SER A 128 11.86 -0.51 -4.01
N THR A 129 11.98 -0.19 -5.28
CA THR A 129 12.89 0.83 -5.80
C THR A 129 12.07 1.86 -6.53
N SER A 130 12.24 3.12 -6.14
CA SER A 130 11.54 4.27 -6.69
C SER A 130 12.56 5.21 -7.26
N ARG A 131 12.37 5.63 -8.50
CA ARG A 131 13.07 6.81 -9.01
C ARG A 131 12.59 8.03 -8.22
N VAL A 132 13.51 8.92 -7.89
CA VAL A 132 13.20 10.22 -7.29
C VAL A 132 13.68 11.28 -8.25
N ASP A 133 12.74 12.04 -8.82
CA ASP A 133 13.04 13.11 -9.76
C ASP A 133 13.18 14.44 -8.99
N GLY A 134 14.20 15.25 -9.32
CA GLY A 134 14.36 16.60 -8.79
C GLY A 134 15.78 16.92 -8.25
N PRO A 135 16.35 18.10 -8.54
CA PRO A 135 17.63 18.53 -7.96
C PRO A 135 17.50 18.91 -6.46
N ASN A 136 18.59 18.73 -5.70
CA ASN A 136 18.76 19.17 -4.31
C ASN A 136 17.85 18.49 -3.26
N GLN A 137 17.76 17.16 -3.26
CA GLN A 137 16.92 16.43 -2.30
C GLN A 137 17.70 16.01 -1.05
N HIS A 138 17.28 16.52 0.12
CA HIS A 138 17.93 16.20 1.40
C HIS A 138 17.10 15.32 2.32
N GLU A 139 15.77 15.32 2.13
CA GLU A 139 14.83 14.64 3.00
C GLU A 139 13.95 13.71 2.18
N TYR A 140 13.73 12.50 2.68
CA TYR A 140 12.86 11.52 2.06
C TYR A 140 11.83 11.05 3.09
N SER A 141 10.67 10.62 2.62
CA SER A 141 9.67 9.98 3.47
C SER A 141 9.20 8.68 2.86
N ILE A 142 8.84 7.72 3.69
CA ILE A 142 8.22 6.47 3.27
C ILE A 142 6.97 6.26 4.10
N THR A 143 5.82 6.42 3.46
CA THR A 143 4.52 6.11 4.05
C THR A 143 4.21 4.63 3.84
N LEU A 144 4.04 3.90 4.93
CA LEU A 144 3.69 2.49 4.93
C LEU A 144 2.24 2.31 5.39
N PRO A 145 1.46 1.43 4.73
CA PRO A 145 0.10 1.16 5.14
C PRO A 145 0.06 0.47 6.51
N LYS A 146 -1.11 0.52 7.14
CA LYS A 146 -1.32 -0.02 8.48
C LYS A 146 -0.81 -1.46 8.63
N GLY A 147 0.12 -1.63 9.56
CA GLY A 147 0.68 -2.92 9.97
C GLY A 147 1.78 -3.47 9.06
N MET A 148 2.22 -2.70 8.06
CA MET A 148 3.53 -2.86 7.44
C MET A 148 4.59 -2.06 8.19
N LYS A 149 5.85 -2.48 8.07
CA LYS A 149 7.03 -1.81 8.65
C LYS A 149 8.24 -2.00 7.74
N LEU A 150 9.19 -1.07 7.79
CA LEU A 150 10.51 -1.30 7.23
C LEU A 150 11.10 -2.58 7.84
N ASP A 151 11.63 -3.44 6.97
CA ASP A 151 12.28 -4.68 7.38
C ASP A 151 13.63 -4.35 7.98
N LYS A 152 13.84 -4.74 9.25
CA LYS A 152 15.12 -4.50 9.94
C LYS A 152 16.21 -5.50 9.55
N ASN A 153 15.83 -6.64 8.98
CA ASN A 153 16.76 -7.72 8.64
C ASN A 153 17.37 -7.55 7.26
N HIS A 154 16.76 -6.73 6.41
CA HIS A 154 17.28 -6.34 5.10
C HIS A 154 17.54 -4.85 5.20
N SER A 155 18.82 -4.46 5.30
CA SER A 155 19.42 -3.11 5.38
C SER A 155 18.49 -1.88 5.40
N ASN A 156 18.88 -0.85 6.16
CA ASN A 156 18.26 0.48 6.13
C ASN A 156 17.93 0.95 4.70
N PRO A 157 16.90 1.80 4.51
CA PRO A 157 16.66 2.44 3.22
C PRO A 157 17.95 2.99 2.62
N LYS A 158 18.14 2.81 1.32
CA LYS A 158 19.31 3.25 0.59
C LYS A 158 18.90 4.17 -0.53
N LEU A 159 19.75 5.14 -0.85
CA LEU A 159 19.59 6.00 -2.00
C LEU A 159 20.71 5.69 -2.98
N TYR A 160 20.36 5.03 -4.10
CA TYR A 160 21.31 4.83 -5.18
C TYR A 160 21.30 6.04 -6.10
N TYR A 161 22.45 6.36 -6.69
CA TYR A 161 22.55 7.40 -7.70
C TYR A 161 23.31 6.89 -8.91
N ASP A 162 22.89 7.29 -10.10
CA ASP A 162 23.56 6.94 -11.37
C ASP A 162 24.24 8.19 -11.94
N VAL A 163 25.57 8.12 -12.09
CA VAL A 163 26.35 9.11 -12.84
C VAL A 163 26.93 8.44 -14.08
N HIS A 164 26.29 8.63 -15.23
CA HIS A 164 26.79 8.17 -16.53
C HIS A 164 27.10 6.66 -16.60
N GLY A 165 26.37 5.82 -15.86
CA GLY A 165 26.52 4.37 -15.83
C GLY A 165 27.27 3.84 -14.61
N ASP A 166 27.89 4.71 -13.81
CA ASP A 166 28.46 4.35 -12.51
C ASP A 166 27.41 4.54 -11.41
N VAL A 167 27.05 3.43 -10.75
CA VAL A 167 26.06 3.43 -9.67
C VAL A 167 26.76 3.61 -8.33
N GLY A 168 26.48 4.72 -7.66
CA GLY A 168 26.86 4.97 -6.27
C GLY A 168 25.73 4.70 -5.29
N GLU A 169 26.07 4.66 -4.00
CA GLU A 169 25.13 4.45 -2.90
C GLU A 169 25.34 5.54 -1.83
N LEU A 170 24.24 6.03 -1.27
CA LEU A 170 24.18 6.90 -0.10
C LEU A 170 23.33 6.23 0.98
N LEU A 171 23.83 6.27 2.22
CA LEU A 171 23.12 5.78 3.38
C LEU A 171 22.01 6.77 3.77
N LEU A 172 20.81 6.25 4.05
CA LEU A 172 19.73 7.03 4.64
C LEU A 172 19.49 6.63 6.10
N ASN A 173 19.44 7.64 6.97
CA ASN A 173 19.12 7.51 8.37
C ASN A 173 17.65 7.84 8.63
N ILE A 174 16.96 6.96 9.37
CA ILE A 174 15.60 7.23 9.85
C ILE A 174 15.68 8.22 11.01
N GLN A 175 15.26 9.47 10.79
CA GLN A 175 15.29 10.50 11.81
C GLN A 175 14.12 10.36 12.79
N TYR A 176 12.91 10.20 12.26
CA TYR A 176 11.72 10.03 13.09
C TYR A 176 10.64 9.23 12.37
N VAL A 177 9.72 8.69 13.17
CA VAL A 177 8.61 7.87 12.70
C VAL A 177 7.30 8.45 13.22
N GLU A 178 6.46 8.93 12.31
CA GLU A 178 5.12 9.40 12.60
C GLU A 178 4.09 8.27 12.39
N LYS A 179 2.99 8.29 13.15
CA LYS A 179 1.84 7.41 12.92
C LYS A 179 0.59 8.24 12.72
N ASN A 180 -0.01 8.12 11.54
CA ASN A 180 -1.25 8.81 11.20
C ASN A 180 -2.30 7.80 10.73
N ASN A 181 -3.46 7.75 11.40
CA ASN A 181 -4.57 6.84 11.09
C ASN A 181 -4.18 5.35 10.95
N GLY A 182 -3.12 4.93 11.65
CA GLY A 182 -2.57 3.58 11.61
C GLY A 182 -1.52 3.33 10.52
N ASN A 183 -1.35 4.25 9.56
CA ASN A 183 -0.20 4.26 8.65
C ASN A 183 1.05 4.69 9.42
N GLN A 184 2.22 4.24 8.96
CA GLN A 184 3.51 4.61 9.53
C GLN A 184 4.29 5.42 8.50
N ILE A 185 4.66 6.65 8.84
CA ILE A 185 5.47 7.52 7.98
C ILE A 185 6.88 7.53 8.57
N ASN A 186 7.87 7.14 7.77
CA ASN A 186 9.27 7.11 8.17
C ASN A 186 9.96 8.27 7.46
N HIS A 187 10.53 9.20 8.23
CA HIS A 187 11.26 10.34 7.70
C HIS A 187 12.75 10.03 7.72
N LEU A 188 13.38 10.22 6.57
CA LEU A 188 14.74 9.80 6.27
C LEU A 188 15.56 11.02 5.86
N LEU A 189 16.81 11.07 6.30
CA LEU A 189 17.81 12.02 5.79
C LEU A 189 19.02 11.26 5.29
N ILE A 190 19.75 11.85 4.35
CA ILE A 190 21.09 11.36 3.97
C ILE A 190 21.99 11.45 5.20
N ASP A 191 22.79 10.41 5.44
CA ASP A 191 23.81 10.43 6.48
C ASP A 191 24.76 11.62 6.31
N GLU A 192 25.17 12.26 7.40
CA GLU A 192 25.93 13.51 7.37
C GLU A 192 27.28 13.34 6.65
N ASP A 193 27.97 12.22 6.89
CA ASP A 193 29.26 11.93 6.25
C ASP A 193 29.10 11.71 4.73
N ASP A 194 28.06 10.96 4.34
CA ASP A 194 27.74 10.72 2.93
C ASP A 194 27.28 12.00 2.23
N TYR A 195 26.56 12.87 2.93
CA TYR A 195 26.10 14.15 2.41
C TYR A 195 27.27 15.07 2.07
N GLU A 196 28.21 15.25 3.01
CA GLU A 196 29.38 16.10 2.79
C GLU A 196 30.27 15.57 1.67
N LYS A 197 30.54 14.26 1.67
CA LYS A 197 31.40 13.61 0.68
C LYS A 197 30.82 13.68 -0.74
N ASN A 198 29.50 13.58 -0.88
CA ASN A 198 28.82 13.52 -2.17
C ASN A 198 28.04 14.81 -2.50
N TYR A 199 28.36 15.92 -1.82
CA TYR A 199 27.66 17.20 -1.95
C TYR A 199 27.42 17.62 -3.41
N ASN A 200 28.46 17.58 -4.25
CA ASN A 200 28.35 18.00 -5.65
C ASN A 200 27.45 17.07 -6.49
N ILE A 201 27.38 15.79 -6.15
CA ILE A 201 26.55 14.79 -6.84
C ILE A 201 25.08 15.01 -6.46
N ILE A 202 24.80 15.18 -5.17
CA ILE A 202 23.45 15.42 -4.62
C ILE A 202 22.81 16.67 -5.23
N ARG A 203 23.63 17.67 -5.57
CA ARG A 203 23.17 18.92 -6.16
C ARG A 203 23.17 18.95 -7.69
N ASN A 204 23.64 17.89 -8.34
CA ASN A 204 23.73 17.86 -9.79
C ASN A 204 22.36 17.50 -10.40
N PRO A 205 21.74 18.38 -11.21
CA PRO A 205 20.44 18.13 -11.83
C PRO A 205 20.44 16.99 -12.85
N ASP A 206 21.61 16.57 -13.34
CA ASP A 206 21.74 15.50 -14.31
C ASP A 206 21.84 14.10 -13.65
N VAL A 207 21.92 14.03 -12.32
CA VAL A 207 22.03 12.77 -11.57
C VAL A 207 20.65 12.22 -11.26
N GLU A 208 20.45 10.93 -11.52
CA GLU A 208 19.21 10.23 -11.18
C GLU A 208 19.35 9.51 -9.84
N PHE A 209 18.37 9.71 -8.96
CA PHE A 209 18.34 9.07 -7.66
C PHE A 209 17.27 7.96 -7.62
N PHE A 210 17.58 6.89 -6.91
CA PHE A 210 16.70 5.74 -6.72
C PHE A 210 16.62 5.36 -5.25
N LEU A 211 15.48 5.64 -4.62
CA LEU A 211 15.19 5.25 -3.25
C LEU A 211 14.82 3.77 -3.22
N HIS A 212 15.64 2.96 -2.54
CA HIS A 212 15.42 1.54 -2.35
C HIS A 212 15.13 1.22 -0.89
N TYR A 213 14.08 0.43 -0.64
CA TYR A 213 13.73 -0.01 0.70
C TYR A 213 12.99 -1.32 0.70
N SER A 214 12.97 -1.93 1.88
CA SER A 214 12.45 -3.27 2.10
C SER A 214 11.40 -3.22 3.21
N VAL A 215 10.26 -3.85 2.97
CA VAL A 215 9.09 -3.81 3.85
C VAL A 215 8.73 -5.22 4.30
N SER A 216 8.20 -5.32 5.52
CA SER A 216 7.71 -6.55 6.13
C SER A 216 6.35 -6.31 6.79
N ASN A 217 5.46 -7.30 6.77
CA ASN A 217 4.25 -7.24 7.59
C ASN A 217 4.58 -7.52 9.06
N LYS A 218 3.97 -6.73 9.95
CA LYS A 218 4.10 -6.87 11.40
C LYS A 218 3.33 -8.10 11.94
N LEU A 219 2.24 -8.49 11.29
CA LEU A 219 1.35 -9.54 11.77
C LEU A 219 1.89 -10.93 11.40
N LYS A 220 2.70 -11.52 12.30
CA LYS A 220 3.19 -12.90 12.19
C LYS A 220 2.08 -13.96 12.02
N TYR A 221 0.88 -13.64 12.50
CA TYR A 221 -0.27 -14.56 12.47
C TYR A 221 -0.83 -14.82 11.06
N ILE A 222 -0.44 -13.99 10.08
CA ILE A 222 -0.83 -14.18 8.68
C ILE A 222 -0.29 -15.51 8.12
N ILE A 223 0.83 -16.05 8.65
CA ILE A 223 1.40 -17.35 8.22
C ILE A 223 0.51 -18.52 8.65
N PHE A 224 -0.13 -18.43 9.81
CA PHE A 224 -1.01 -19.49 10.30
C PHE A 224 -2.36 -19.48 9.57
N PHE A 225 -2.67 -18.42 8.83
CA PHE A 225 -3.96 -18.24 8.19
C PHE A 225 -4.29 -19.30 7.13
N PRO A 226 -3.40 -19.65 6.18
CA PRO A 226 -3.66 -20.73 5.22
C PRO A 226 -3.73 -22.11 5.89
N ILE A 227 -2.92 -22.34 6.92
CA ILE A 227 -2.93 -23.60 7.69
C ILE A 227 -4.27 -23.76 8.40
N PHE A 228 -4.70 -22.73 9.13
CA PHE A 228 -5.99 -22.69 9.79
C PHE A 228 -7.14 -22.84 8.78
N ALA A 229 -7.05 -22.19 7.61
CA ALA A 229 -8.03 -22.35 6.54
C ALA A 229 -8.19 -23.80 6.07
N VAL A 230 -7.08 -24.50 5.84
CA VAL A 230 -7.09 -25.90 5.40
C VAL A 230 -7.65 -26.80 6.50
N PHE A 231 -7.23 -26.61 7.75
CA PHE A 231 -7.81 -27.35 8.89
C PHE A 231 -9.31 -27.10 9.03
N MET A 232 -9.76 -25.87 8.81
CA MET A 232 -11.17 -25.53 8.83
C MET A 232 -11.95 -26.17 7.70
N LEU A 233 -11.43 -26.15 6.47
CA LEU A 233 -12.07 -26.81 5.34
C LEU A 233 -12.20 -28.33 5.58
N ILE A 234 -11.15 -28.96 6.14
CA ILE A 234 -11.19 -30.37 6.55
C ILE A 234 -12.25 -30.60 7.63
N PHE A 235 -12.30 -29.76 8.66
CA PHE A 235 -13.28 -29.87 9.74
C PHE A 235 -14.72 -29.74 9.23
N VAL A 236 -15.00 -28.74 8.40
CA VAL A 236 -16.30 -28.54 7.73
C VAL A 236 -16.67 -29.76 6.88
N LEU A 237 -15.71 -30.31 6.13
CA LEU A 237 -15.92 -31.47 5.26
C LEU A 237 -16.19 -32.76 6.06
N ILE A 238 -15.51 -32.97 7.19
CA ILE A 238 -15.78 -34.07 8.13
C ILE A 238 -17.22 -34.00 8.65
N LEU A 239 -17.69 -32.82 9.03
CA LEU A 239 -19.07 -32.63 9.49
C LEU A 239 -20.10 -32.82 8.36
N PHE A 240 -19.72 -32.55 7.11
CA PHE A 240 -20.60 -32.70 5.95
C PHE A 240 -20.67 -34.14 5.38
N LEU A 241 -19.63 -34.95 5.58
CA LEU A 241 -19.49 -36.31 5.04
C LEU A 241 -20.69 -37.24 5.30
N PRO A 242 -21.29 -37.29 6.51
CA PRO A 242 -22.48 -38.11 6.77
C PRO A 242 -23.69 -37.68 5.93
N LEU A 243 -23.87 -36.37 5.76
CA LEU A 243 -24.97 -35.77 5.00
C LEU A 243 -24.82 -36.05 3.50
N LEU A 244 -23.59 -35.92 2.98
CA LEU A 244 -23.24 -36.28 1.62
C LEU A 244 -23.49 -37.77 1.32
N LYS A 245 -23.14 -38.66 2.27
CA LYS A 245 -23.38 -40.12 2.11
C LYS A 245 -24.86 -40.47 2.04
N GLN A 246 -25.70 -39.86 2.88
CA GLN A 246 -27.16 -40.07 2.82
C GLN A 246 -27.75 -39.56 1.50
N PHE A 247 -27.28 -38.40 1.02
CA PHE A 247 -27.72 -37.85 -0.25
C PHE A 247 -27.31 -38.72 -1.45
N LEU A 248 -26.05 -39.15 -1.53
CA LEU A 248 -25.54 -40.02 -2.60
C LEU A 248 -26.09 -41.44 -2.54
N GLY A 249 -26.43 -41.93 -1.35
CA GLY A 249 -27.03 -43.25 -1.13
C GLY A 249 -28.51 -43.34 -1.51
N GLY A 250 -29.14 -42.25 -1.97
CA GLY A 250 -30.54 -42.23 -2.38
C GLY A 250 -31.55 -42.40 -1.22
N SER A 251 -31.10 -42.30 0.03
CA SER A 251 -31.96 -42.40 1.20
C SER A 251 -32.66 -41.06 1.45
N LEU A 252 -33.80 -40.86 0.81
CA LEU A 252 -34.78 -39.83 1.19
C LEU A 252 -35.94 -40.48 1.96
N PRO A 253 -36.42 -39.86 3.04
CA PRO A 253 -36.00 -38.56 3.57
C PRO A 253 -34.69 -38.62 4.37
N LEU A 254 -33.89 -37.55 4.28
CA LEU A 254 -32.70 -37.34 5.10
C LEU A 254 -33.14 -37.30 6.57
N ASN A 255 -32.66 -38.26 7.38
CA ASN A 255 -33.05 -38.36 8.79
C ASN A 255 -32.06 -37.55 9.63
N LEU A 256 -32.25 -36.23 9.70
CA LEU A 256 -31.38 -35.28 10.39
C LEU A 256 -32.12 -34.63 11.55
N THR A 257 -31.76 -34.90 12.80
CA THR A 257 -32.48 -34.26 13.90
C THR A 257 -32.20 -32.76 13.96
N LEU A 258 -33.09 -32.00 14.62
CA LEU A 258 -32.89 -30.56 14.89
C LEU A 258 -31.62 -30.31 15.74
N VAL A 259 -31.19 -31.32 16.51
CA VAL A 259 -29.91 -31.32 17.23
C VAL A 259 -28.73 -31.45 16.25
N ASP A 260 -28.82 -32.33 15.25
CA ASP A 260 -27.82 -32.44 14.19
C ASP A 260 -27.73 -31.15 13.34
N PHE A 261 -28.85 -30.45 13.14
CA PHE A 261 -28.91 -29.14 12.48
C PHE A 261 -27.99 -28.12 13.16
N PHE A 262 -28.13 -27.95 14.48
CA PHE A 262 -27.31 -27.00 15.22
C PHE A 262 -25.86 -27.47 15.37
N ASN A 263 -25.62 -28.78 15.52
CA ASN A 263 -24.27 -29.34 15.65
C ASN A 263 -23.43 -29.22 14.36
N ILE A 264 -24.05 -29.07 13.19
CA ILE A 264 -23.34 -28.83 11.93
C ILE A 264 -23.23 -27.33 11.65
N LEU A 265 -24.34 -26.60 11.74
CA LEU A 265 -24.42 -25.20 11.29
C LEU A 265 -23.69 -24.23 12.23
N ILE A 266 -23.80 -24.43 13.56
CA ILE A 266 -23.15 -23.53 14.53
C ILE A 266 -21.63 -23.60 14.43
N PRO A 267 -20.98 -24.79 14.47
CA PRO A 267 -19.53 -24.86 14.33
C PRO A 267 -19.05 -24.31 12.99
N GLN A 268 -19.72 -24.64 11.87
CA GLN A 268 -19.37 -24.09 10.56
C GLN A 268 -19.41 -22.56 10.54
N THR A 269 -20.42 -21.95 11.17
CA THR A 269 -20.58 -20.49 11.22
C THR A 269 -19.57 -19.81 12.13
N ILE A 270 -19.34 -20.34 13.34
CA ILE A 270 -18.33 -19.85 14.31
C ILE A 270 -16.93 -19.88 13.69
N VAL A 271 -16.67 -20.86 12.84
CA VAL A 271 -15.41 -21.02 12.13
C VAL A 271 -15.27 -20.05 10.94
N LEU A 272 -16.31 -19.98 10.11
CA LEU A 272 -16.25 -19.23 8.84
C LEU A 272 -16.28 -17.72 9.06
N PHE A 273 -16.99 -17.24 10.09
CA PHE A 273 -17.18 -15.81 10.33
C PHE A 273 -15.89 -15.08 10.72
N PRO A 274 -15.11 -15.50 11.74
CA PRO A 274 -13.82 -14.89 12.05
C PRO A 274 -12.83 -14.99 10.90
N TYR A 275 -12.84 -16.11 10.17
CA TYR A 275 -11.96 -16.34 9.03
C TYR A 275 -12.24 -15.37 7.87
N THR A 276 -13.50 -15.25 7.47
CA THR A 276 -13.93 -14.30 6.43
C THR A 276 -13.74 -12.85 6.87
N TYR A 277 -14.09 -12.55 8.12
CA TYR A 277 -13.86 -11.23 8.72
C TYR A 277 -12.38 -10.85 8.66
N TYR A 278 -11.48 -11.77 9.02
CA TYR A 278 -10.04 -11.51 9.00
C TYR A 278 -9.52 -11.32 7.58
N TYR A 279 -9.98 -12.11 6.60
CA TYR A 279 -9.63 -11.92 5.20
C TYR A 279 -10.08 -10.54 4.68
N VAL A 280 -11.34 -10.17 4.95
CA VAL A 280 -11.91 -8.88 4.52
C VAL A 280 -11.21 -7.71 5.21
N ASP A 281 -11.01 -7.76 6.54
CA ASP A 281 -10.29 -6.72 7.27
C ASP A 281 -8.83 -6.64 6.81
N SER A 282 -8.22 -7.77 6.46
CA SER A 282 -6.85 -7.79 5.93
C SER A 282 -6.74 -7.15 4.55
N ARG A 283 -7.66 -7.48 3.64
CA ARG A 283 -7.77 -6.83 2.32
C ARG A 283 -8.06 -5.34 2.46
N ARG A 284 -8.99 -4.95 3.32
CA ARG A 284 -9.34 -3.55 3.58
C ARG A 284 -8.15 -2.73 4.08
N ARG A 285 -7.27 -3.36 4.87
CA ARG A 285 -6.06 -2.72 5.42
C ARG A 285 -4.85 -2.81 4.50
N ASN A 286 -5.02 -3.29 3.27
CA ASN A 286 -3.95 -3.51 2.29
C ASN A 286 -2.83 -4.43 2.82
N PHE A 287 -3.15 -5.37 3.71
CA PHE A 287 -2.21 -6.40 4.09
C PHE A 287 -1.96 -7.35 2.92
N GLU A 288 -0.70 -7.71 2.73
CA GLU A 288 -0.39 -8.85 1.88
C GLU A 288 -0.85 -10.14 2.54
N ILE A 289 -1.71 -10.88 1.83
CA ILE A 289 -2.23 -12.18 2.25
C ILE A 289 -1.46 -13.25 1.48
N PRO A 290 -0.65 -14.10 2.14
CA PRO A 290 0.05 -15.19 1.50
C PRO A 290 -0.96 -16.18 0.95
N TYR A 291 -0.64 -16.77 -0.21
CA TYR A 291 -1.53 -17.70 -0.92
C TYR A 291 -2.95 -17.15 -1.13
N ASN A 292 -3.08 -15.84 -1.36
CA ASN A 292 -4.35 -15.14 -1.47
C ASN A 292 -5.40 -15.85 -2.35
N LYS A 293 -5.01 -16.45 -3.47
CA LYS A 293 -5.93 -17.25 -4.32
C LYS A 293 -6.45 -18.51 -3.60
N VAL A 294 -5.58 -19.24 -2.92
CA VAL A 294 -5.97 -20.44 -2.13
C VAL A 294 -6.91 -20.04 -1.00
N THR A 295 -6.57 -18.95 -0.31
CA THR A 295 -7.40 -18.35 0.73
C THR A 295 -8.78 -17.96 0.19
N GLU A 296 -8.84 -17.25 -0.93
CA GLU A 296 -10.09 -16.86 -1.59
C GLU A 296 -10.95 -18.07 -1.98
N TYR A 297 -10.34 -19.07 -2.63
CA TYR A 297 -11.03 -20.31 -2.99
C TYR A 297 -11.52 -21.09 -1.77
N SER A 298 -10.76 -21.12 -0.66
CA SER A 298 -11.19 -21.78 0.57
C SER A 298 -12.41 -21.09 1.21
N ILE A 299 -12.47 -19.75 1.21
CA ILE A 299 -13.62 -18.98 1.69
C ILE A 299 -14.84 -19.28 0.82
N LEU A 300 -14.67 -19.24 -0.51
CA LEU A 300 -15.75 -19.51 -1.47
C LEU A 300 -16.29 -20.94 -1.33
N ALA A 301 -15.40 -21.93 -1.19
CA ALA A 301 -15.77 -23.32 -0.98
C ALA A 301 -16.54 -23.50 0.33
N ALA A 302 -16.06 -22.92 1.44
CA ALA A 302 -16.72 -23.02 2.73
C ALA A 302 -18.09 -22.32 2.75
N LEU A 303 -18.22 -21.14 2.12
CA LEU A 303 -19.51 -20.47 1.94
C LEU A 303 -20.48 -21.30 1.09
N SER A 304 -19.98 -21.96 0.04
CA SER A 304 -20.80 -22.84 -0.81
C SER A 304 -21.30 -24.06 -0.04
N ILE A 305 -20.46 -24.68 0.79
CA ILE A 305 -20.86 -25.80 1.66
C ILE A 305 -21.91 -25.34 2.68
N LEU A 306 -21.71 -24.17 3.31
CA LEU A 306 -22.68 -23.60 4.24
C LEU A 306 -24.03 -23.36 3.56
N LEU A 307 -24.03 -22.80 2.35
CA LEU A 307 -25.25 -22.57 1.57
C LEU A 307 -25.96 -23.88 1.23
N VAL A 308 -25.22 -24.89 0.77
CA VAL A 308 -25.77 -26.22 0.47
C VAL A 308 -26.38 -26.85 1.73
N ASN A 309 -25.72 -26.72 2.88
CA ASN A 309 -26.28 -27.18 4.16
C ASN A 309 -27.58 -26.46 4.49
N ILE A 310 -27.63 -25.13 4.38
CA ILE A 310 -28.85 -24.36 4.62
C ILE A 310 -29.98 -24.82 3.69
N ILE A 311 -29.71 -25.00 2.39
CA ILE A 311 -30.71 -25.44 1.39
C ILE A 311 -31.20 -26.87 1.71
N LEU A 312 -30.30 -27.84 1.87
CA LEU A 312 -30.67 -29.23 2.16
C LEU A 312 -31.41 -29.38 3.50
N LEU A 313 -31.09 -28.55 4.49
CA LEU A 313 -31.73 -28.58 5.80
C LEU A 313 -33.09 -27.86 5.77
N SER A 314 -33.20 -26.72 5.06
CA SER A 314 -34.49 -26.02 4.88
C SER A 314 -35.50 -26.81 4.08
N SER A 315 -35.06 -27.59 3.08
CA SER A 315 -35.95 -28.46 2.30
C SER A 315 -36.51 -29.65 3.07
N ASN A 316 -35.88 -30.03 4.20
CA ASN A 316 -36.29 -31.19 5.00
C ASN A 316 -37.02 -30.82 6.31
N TYR A 317 -36.83 -29.63 6.89
CA TYR A 317 -37.32 -29.33 8.24
C TYR A 317 -38.13 -28.04 8.44
N ILE A 318 -38.17 -27.10 7.49
CA ILE A 318 -38.73 -25.77 7.81
C ILE A 318 -40.10 -25.56 7.18
N LYS A 319 -41.15 -25.92 7.92
CA LYS A 319 -42.24 -24.95 8.09
C LYS A 319 -41.74 -23.94 9.14
N PRO A 320 -41.81 -22.62 8.89
CA PRO A 320 -41.30 -21.59 9.81
C PRO A 320 -41.79 -21.72 11.26
N PHE A 321 -42.89 -22.44 11.47
CA PHE A 321 -43.54 -22.68 12.75
C PHE A 321 -42.74 -23.61 13.69
N ASP A 322 -42.02 -24.59 13.18
CA ASP A 322 -41.36 -25.62 14.00
C ASP A 322 -40.09 -25.09 14.70
N ILE A 323 -39.41 -24.11 14.08
CA ILE A 323 -38.25 -23.42 14.67
C ILE A 323 -38.68 -22.57 15.87
N ILE A 324 -39.80 -21.85 15.76
CA ILE A 324 -40.35 -21.04 16.84
C ILE A 324 -40.74 -21.94 18.01
N GLN A 325 -41.37 -23.09 17.74
CA GLN A 325 -41.78 -24.04 18.76
C GLN A 325 -40.60 -24.73 19.48
N PHE A 326 -39.52 -25.05 18.76
CA PHE A 326 -38.30 -25.59 19.37
C PHE A 326 -37.59 -24.57 20.29
N ILE A 327 -37.54 -23.31 19.87
CA ILE A 327 -36.96 -22.21 20.68
C ILE A 327 -37.81 -21.98 21.93
N VAL A 328 -39.14 -21.93 21.79
CA VAL A 328 -40.05 -21.77 22.94
C VAL A 328 -39.92 -22.94 23.92
N ASN A 329 -39.91 -24.18 23.44
CA ASN A 329 -39.89 -25.36 24.32
C ASN A 329 -38.54 -25.65 25.00
N ASN A 330 -37.42 -25.09 24.52
CA ASN A 330 -36.09 -25.35 25.09
C ASN A 330 -35.44 -24.13 25.74
N ILE A 331 -36.03 -22.93 25.59
CA ILE A 331 -35.53 -21.68 26.19
C ILE A 331 -36.52 -21.10 27.21
N PHE A 332 -37.83 -21.40 27.11
CA PHE A 332 -38.83 -21.07 28.13
C PHE A 332 -39.26 -22.32 28.90
#